data_AF-A0A5N5PUL5-F1
#
_entry.id   AF-A0A5N5PUL5-F1
#
_cell.length_a   1.000
_cell.length_b   1.000
_cell.length_c   1.000
_cell.angle_alpha   90.00
_cell.angle_beta   90.00
_cell.angle_gamma   90.00
#
_symmetry.space_group_name_H-M   'P 1'
#
loop_
_entity.id
_entity.type
_entity.pdbx_description
1 polymer ?
#
loop_
_entity_poly.entity_id
_entity_poly.type
_entity_poly.pdbx_seq_one_letter_code
_entity_poly.pdbx_strand_id
1 'polypeptide(L)'
;IINRLPFTLAVIKETLRILPPIVGSYRYGRKGVSVYHNGKAWPTYPFACFINNHAMMRRPDIFKDPERFIPERYLITDPADPYYVPKDAWRGFEKGARNCIGDAMALIQIKVVLALTVRTFRFREEYPEDAPEVDGEKMYATFHVTAKPALGMPGRVSLE
;
A
#
# COMPACT_ATOMS: atom_id res chain seq x y z
N ILE A 1 -4.52 -24.68 -1.78
CA ILE A 1 -4.32 -24.08 -0.44
C ILE A 1 -4.18 -22.56 -0.53
N ILE A 2 -3.22 -22.01 -1.28
CA ILE A 2 -2.98 -20.55 -1.40
C ILE A 2 -4.22 -19.72 -1.78
N ASN A 3 -5.10 -20.23 -2.65
CA ASN A 3 -6.34 -19.53 -3.03
C ASN A 3 -7.39 -19.48 -1.91
N ARG A 4 -7.20 -20.21 -0.81
CA ARG A 4 -8.10 -20.24 0.37
C ARG A 4 -7.55 -19.43 1.54
N LEU A 5 -6.67 -18.47 1.27
CA LEU A 5 -6.10 -17.56 2.28
C LEU A 5 -6.57 -16.11 2.06
N PRO A 6 -7.89 -15.82 2.11
CA PRO A 6 -8.44 -14.50 1.82
C PRO A 6 -7.96 -13.45 2.85
N PHE A 7 -7.89 -13.82 4.13
CA PHE A 7 -7.40 -12.92 5.18
C PHE A 7 -5.91 -12.58 4.99
N THR A 8 -5.08 -13.55 4.60
CA THR A 8 -3.66 -13.30 4.28
C THR A 8 -3.51 -12.34 3.10
N LEU A 9 -4.35 -12.47 2.07
CA LEU A 9 -4.36 -11.50 0.96
C LEU A 9 -4.79 -10.11 1.45
N ALA A 10 -5.80 -10.05 2.33
CA ALA A 10 -6.28 -8.81 2.91
C ALA A 10 -5.19 -8.08 3.72
N VAL A 11 -4.43 -8.82 4.53
CA VAL A 11 -3.23 -8.32 5.25
C VAL A 11 -2.22 -7.73 4.27
N ILE A 12 -1.86 -8.48 3.22
CA ILE A 12 -0.90 -8.01 2.20
C ILE A 12 -1.38 -6.72 1.51
N LYS A 13 -2.66 -6.66 1.15
CA LYS A 13 -3.24 -5.47 0.50
C LYS A 13 -3.22 -4.27 1.43
N GLU A 14 -3.49 -4.45 2.73
CA GLU A 14 -3.45 -3.38 3.71
C GLU A 14 -2.03 -2.90 3.99
N THR A 15 -1.06 -3.82 4.09
CA THR A 15 0.35 -3.48 4.20
C THR A 15 0.80 -2.63 3.01
N LEU A 16 0.46 -3.04 1.78
CA LEU A 16 0.81 -2.28 0.56
C LEU A 16 0.03 -0.95 0.45
N ARG A 17 -1.11 -0.80 1.11
CA ARG A 17 -1.86 0.47 1.17
C ARG A 17 -1.15 1.48 2.05
N ILE A 18 -0.76 1.07 3.26
CA ILE A 18 -0.13 1.94 4.26
C ILE A 18 1.33 2.18 3.89
N LEU A 19 2.10 1.14 3.58
CA LEU A 19 3.54 1.21 3.28
C LEU A 19 3.82 0.74 1.85
N PRO A 20 3.36 1.47 0.81
CA PRO A 20 3.62 1.08 -0.57
C PRO A 20 5.12 1.20 -0.90
N PRO A 21 5.76 0.18 -1.50
CA PRO A 21 7.15 0.27 -1.93
C PRO A 21 7.40 1.42 -2.92
N ILE A 22 6.40 1.75 -3.76
CA ILE A 22 6.43 2.86 -4.70
C ILE A 22 5.23 3.78 -4.42
N VAL A 23 5.50 5.06 -4.15
CA VAL A 23 4.49 6.03 -3.71
C VAL A 23 3.57 6.54 -4.82
N GLY A 24 3.94 6.35 -6.08
CA GLY A 24 3.17 6.85 -7.21
C GLY A 24 3.82 6.58 -8.56
N SER A 25 3.20 7.08 -9.62
CA SER A 25 3.71 6.94 -10.99
C SER A 25 3.53 8.20 -11.81
N TYR A 26 4.37 8.40 -12.82
CA TYR A 26 4.29 9.55 -13.72
C TYR A 26 3.61 9.20 -15.04
N ARG A 27 2.90 10.18 -15.61
CA ARG A 27 2.41 10.16 -17.00
C ARG A 27 2.80 11.48 -17.67
N TYR A 28 3.34 11.41 -18.87
CA TYR A 28 3.56 12.62 -19.65
C TYR A 28 2.22 13.19 -20.12
N GLY A 29 2.02 14.48 -19.88
CA GLY A 29 0.87 15.21 -20.38
C GLY A 29 0.84 15.25 -21.91
N ARG A 30 -0.37 15.32 -22.46
CA ARG A 30 -0.61 15.36 -23.91
C ARG A 30 -1.33 16.65 -24.27
N LYS A 31 -1.02 17.20 -25.45
CA LYS A 31 -1.73 18.39 -25.97
C LYS A 31 -3.23 18.09 -26.05
N GLY A 32 -4.06 19.06 -25.67
CA GLY A 32 -5.51 18.92 -25.65
C GLY A 32 -6.07 18.08 -24.48
N VAL A 33 -5.23 17.55 -23.59
CA VAL A 33 -5.68 16.79 -22.41
C VAL A 33 -5.54 17.64 -21.16
N SER A 34 -6.64 17.78 -20.41
CA SER A 34 -6.70 18.49 -19.13
C SER A 34 -7.28 17.60 -18.03
N VAL A 35 -6.79 17.80 -16.80
CA VAL A 35 -7.43 17.27 -15.59
C VAL A 35 -8.37 18.35 -15.05
N TYR A 36 -9.55 17.96 -14.59
CA TYR A 36 -10.53 18.89 -14.03
C TYR A 36 -10.59 18.74 -12.51
N HIS A 37 -10.53 19.86 -11.81
CA HIS A 37 -10.70 19.90 -10.36
C HIS A 37 -11.39 21.21 -9.97
N ASN A 38 -12.45 21.11 -9.17
CA ASN A 38 -13.27 22.25 -8.71
C ASN A 38 -13.72 23.18 -9.85
N GLY A 39 -14.22 22.60 -10.95
CA GLY A 39 -14.69 23.34 -12.13
C GLY A 39 -13.58 23.96 -12.98
N LYS A 40 -12.31 23.84 -12.59
CA LYS A 40 -11.16 24.37 -13.34
C LYS A 40 -10.46 23.28 -14.13
N ALA A 41 -10.14 23.59 -15.39
CA ALA A 41 -9.29 22.76 -16.24
C ALA A 41 -7.80 23.04 -15.98
N TRP A 42 -7.03 21.98 -15.84
CA TRP A 42 -5.58 21.99 -15.67
C TRP A 42 -4.94 21.25 -16.86
N PRO A 43 -4.39 21.98 -17.85
CA PRO A 43 -3.73 21.37 -18.99
C PRO A 43 -2.56 20.50 -18.53
N THR A 44 -2.49 19.29 -19.07
CA THR A 44 -1.43 18.34 -18.70
C THR A 44 -0.14 18.61 -19.45
N TYR A 45 -0.19 19.10 -20.69
CA TYR A 45 1.00 19.45 -21.48
C TYR A 45 1.55 20.83 -21.09
N PRO A 46 2.88 21.02 -21.00
CA PRO A 46 3.96 20.07 -21.28
C PRO A 46 4.45 19.28 -20.05
N PHE A 47 3.65 19.21 -18.99
CA PHE A 47 4.07 18.70 -17.69
C PHE A 47 4.05 17.17 -17.61
N ALA A 48 4.85 16.61 -16.70
CA ALA A 48 4.64 15.27 -16.20
C ALA A 48 3.60 15.32 -15.06
N CYS A 49 2.53 14.55 -15.19
CA CYS A 49 1.52 14.41 -14.16
C CYS A 49 1.92 13.27 -13.21
N PHE A 50 2.05 13.59 -11.92
CA PHE A 50 2.32 12.61 -10.88
C PHE A 50 1.03 12.08 -10.28
N ILE A 51 0.85 10.76 -10.31
CA ILE A 51 -0.25 10.05 -9.69
C ILE A 51 0.25 9.56 -8.33
N ASN A 52 -0.14 10.24 -7.25
CA ASN A 52 0.30 9.93 -5.90
C ASN A 52 -0.61 8.87 -5.26
N ASN A 53 -0.29 7.59 -5.51
CA ASN A 53 -1.04 6.46 -4.95
C ASN A 53 -1.00 6.44 -3.42
N HIS A 54 0.14 6.81 -2.82
CA HIS A 54 0.32 6.84 -1.37
C HIS A 54 -0.67 7.81 -0.70
N ALA A 55 -0.84 9.01 -1.25
CA ALA A 55 -1.81 9.99 -0.78
C ALA A 55 -3.25 9.56 -1.10
N MET A 56 -3.51 9.05 -2.31
CA MET A 56 -4.85 8.56 -2.69
C MET A 56 -5.34 7.44 -1.76
N MET A 57 -4.46 6.53 -1.36
CA MET A 57 -4.78 5.42 -0.47
C MET A 57 -4.91 5.81 1.01
N ARG A 58 -4.67 7.09 1.35
CA ARG A 58 -4.86 7.69 2.68
C ARG A 58 -6.03 8.68 2.74
N ARG A 59 -6.74 8.86 1.65
CA ARG A 59 -7.88 9.77 1.60
C ARG A 59 -9.04 9.23 2.45
N PRO A 60 -9.49 9.95 3.50
CA PRO A 60 -10.54 9.47 4.39
C PRO A 60 -11.91 9.38 3.71
N ASP A 61 -12.10 10.06 2.59
CA ASP A 61 -13.30 9.97 1.75
C ASP A 61 -13.33 8.71 0.86
N ILE A 62 -12.21 7.98 0.78
CA ILE A 62 -12.09 6.72 0.02
C ILE A 62 -11.84 5.53 0.95
N PHE A 63 -10.99 5.72 1.97
CA PHE A 63 -10.64 4.71 2.96
C PHE A 63 -11.01 5.23 4.35
N LYS A 64 -12.07 4.68 4.96
CA LYS A 64 -12.41 4.97 6.35
C LYS A 64 -11.27 4.56 7.28
N ASP A 65 -10.96 5.44 8.23
CA ASP A 65 -9.85 5.35 9.17
C ASP A 65 -8.52 5.00 8.46
N PRO A 66 -8.02 5.88 7.57
CA PRO A 66 -6.97 5.54 6.62
C PRO A 66 -5.61 5.25 7.28
N GLU A 67 -5.34 5.75 8.48
CA GLU A 67 -4.09 5.49 9.19
C GLU A 67 -4.13 4.18 10.01
N ARG A 68 -5.31 3.58 10.19
CA ARG A 68 -5.43 2.30 10.91
C ARG A 68 -5.17 1.13 9.97
N PHE A 69 -4.41 0.15 10.45
CA PHE A 69 -4.20 -1.14 9.79
C PHE A 69 -5.44 -2.03 9.96
N ILE A 70 -6.30 -2.09 8.94
CA ILE A 70 -7.56 -2.84 8.97
C ILE A 70 -7.65 -3.76 7.74
N PRO A 71 -7.07 -4.98 7.79
CA PRO A 71 -7.17 -5.95 6.69
C PRO A 71 -8.61 -6.29 6.30
N GLU A 72 -9.51 -6.36 7.27
CA GLU A 72 -10.91 -6.80 7.12
C GLU A 72 -11.66 -6.00 6.04
N ARG A 73 -11.24 -4.76 5.77
CA ARG A 73 -11.83 -3.91 4.71
C ARG A 73 -11.83 -4.56 3.33
N TYR A 74 -10.90 -5.48 3.05
CA TYR A 74 -10.83 -6.20 1.77
C TYR A 74 -11.67 -7.48 1.71
N LEU A 75 -12.37 -7.81 2.79
CA LEU A 75 -13.31 -8.94 2.87
C LEU A 75 -14.77 -8.47 2.73
N ILE A 76 -14.98 -7.16 2.87
CA ILE A 76 -16.29 -6.52 2.75
C ILE A 76 -16.72 -6.51 1.29
N THR A 77 -17.93 -6.99 1.03
CA THR A 77 -18.51 -7.07 -0.32
C THR A 77 -19.69 -6.12 -0.50
N ASP A 78 -20.32 -5.67 0.59
CA ASP A 78 -21.42 -4.72 0.59
C ASP A 78 -20.91 -3.29 0.37
N PRO A 79 -21.27 -2.61 -0.73
CA PRO A 79 -20.87 -1.22 -0.98
C PRO A 79 -21.46 -0.20 0.00
N ALA A 80 -22.48 -0.56 0.79
CA ALA A 80 -23.07 0.30 1.80
C ALA A 80 -22.24 0.34 3.10
N ASP A 81 -21.35 -0.62 3.32
CA ASP A 81 -20.49 -0.65 4.50
C ASP A 81 -19.46 0.49 4.43
N PRO A 82 -19.27 1.27 5.50
CA PRO A 82 -18.34 2.40 5.52
C PRO A 82 -16.86 2.02 5.31
N TYR A 83 -16.49 0.76 5.53
CA TYR A 83 -15.15 0.23 5.28
C TYR A 83 -15.00 -0.42 3.91
N TYR A 84 -16.07 -0.50 3.11
CA TYR A 84 -16.00 -1.00 1.74
C TYR A 84 -14.94 -0.26 0.94
N VAL A 85 -14.04 -1.00 0.30
CA VAL A 85 -13.01 -0.42 -0.58
C VAL A 85 -13.57 -0.26 -1.98
N PRO A 86 -13.73 0.97 -2.50
CA PRO A 86 -14.25 1.17 -3.85
C PRO A 86 -13.40 0.46 -4.90
N LYS A 87 -14.06 0.02 -5.98
CA LYS A 87 -13.37 -0.57 -7.12
C LYS A 87 -12.28 0.38 -7.61
N ASP A 88 -11.09 -0.19 -7.87
CA ASP A 88 -9.90 0.52 -8.36
C ASP A 88 -9.28 1.57 -7.41
N ALA A 89 -9.80 1.73 -6.18
CA ALA A 89 -9.22 2.62 -5.16
C ALA A 89 -7.90 2.09 -4.58
N TRP A 90 -7.77 0.77 -4.45
CA TRP A 90 -6.51 0.16 -4.06
C TRP A 90 -5.53 0.16 -5.24
N ARG A 91 -4.37 0.78 -5.05
CA ARG A 91 -3.37 1.06 -6.10
C ARG A 91 -1.99 0.44 -5.82
N GLY A 92 -1.92 -0.69 -5.11
CA GLY A 92 -0.65 -1.33 -4.71
C GLY A 92 0.26 -1.76 -5.87
N PHE A 93 -0.31 -1.98 -7.06
CA PHE A 93 0.42 -2.33 -8.29
C PHE A 93 0.08 -1.40 -9.47
N GLU A 94 -0.42 -0.19 -9.17
CA GLU A 94 -0.99 0.74 -10.15
C GLU A 94 -2.18 0.13 -10.95
N LYS A 95 -2.77 0.89 -11.88
CA LYS A 95 -3.84 0.43 -12.76
C LYS A 95 -3.65 0.91 -14.21
N GLY A 96 -4.29 0.20 -15.15
CA GLY A 96 -4.33 0.53 -16.57
C GLY A 96 -3.17 -0.10 -17.35
N ALA A 97 -2.88 0.39 -18.56
CA ALA A 97 -1.89 -0.20 -19.47
C ALA A 97 -0.43 -0.21 -18.96
N ARG A 98 -0.17 0.40 -17.81
CA ARG A 98 1.14 0.45 -17.13
C ARG A 98 1.06 -0.05 -15.68
N ASN A 99 0.07 -0.88 -15.36
CA ASN A 99 0.08 -1.61 -14.09
C ASN A 99 1.28 -2.57 -14.04
N CYS A 100 1.64 -3.02 -12.83
CA CYS A 100 2.72 -3.97 -12.67
C CYS A 100 2.38 -5.29 -13.38
N ILE A 101 3.19 -5.69 -14.36
CA ILE A 101 3.06 -6.98 -15.06
C ILE A 101 3.29 -8.18 -14.12
N GLY A 102 3.97 -7.96 -12.99
CA GLY A 102 4.29 -8.98 -12.00
C GLY A 102 3.32 -9.07 -10.83
N ASP A 103 2.18 -8.36 -10.84
CA ASP A 103 1.25 -8.29 -9.70
C ASP A 103 0.74 -9.67 -9.24
N ALA A 104 0.33 -10.51 -10.18
CA ALA A 104 -0.16 -11.86 -9.91
C ALA A 104 0.93 -12.75 -9.29
N MET A 105 2.14 -12.71 -9.85
CA MET A 105 3.28 -13.47 -9.35
C MET A 105 3.69 -12.99 -7.95
N ALA A 106 3.82 -11.68 -7.75
CA ALA A 106 4.20 -11.08 -6.48
C ALA A 106 3.20 -11.44 -5.38
N LEU A 107 1.90 -11.29 -5.63
CA LEU A 107 0.86 -11.62 -4.64
C LEU A 107 0.88 -13.11 -4.27
N ILE A 108 1.17 -14.02 -5.20
CA ILE A 108 1.31 -15.45 -4.90
C ILE A 108 2.54 -15.69 -4.02
N GLN A 109 3.70 -15.15 -4.40
CA GLN A 109 4.94 -15.33 -3.65
C GLN A 109 4.86 -14.76 -2.24
N ILE A 110 4.34 -13.53 -2.09
CA ILE A 110 4.17 -12.90 -0.77
C ILE A 110 3.21 -13.72 0.09
N LYS A 111 2.09 -14.23 -0.47
CA LYS A 111 1.17 -15.11 0.28
C LYS A 111 1.86 -16.38 0.78
N VAL A 112 2.66 -17.03 -0.07
CA VAL A 112 3.40 -18.25 0.31
C VAL A 112 4.40 -17.94 1.41
N VAL A 113 5.26 -16.94 1.21
CA VAL A 113 6.30 -16.55 2.17
C VAL A 113 5.65 -16.18 3.50
N LEU A 114 4.67 -15.27 3.49
CA LEU A 114 4.00 -14.83 4.70
C LEU A 114 3.38 -16.00 5.47
N ALA A 115 2.62 -16.87 4.79
CA ALA A 115 1.94 -18.00 5.43
C ALA A 115 2.92 -19.01 6.06
N LEU A 116 4.05 -19.29 5.40
CA LEU A 116 5.07 -20.20 5.93
C LEU A 116 5.85 -19.56 7.07
N THR A 117 6.20 -18.29 6.93
CA THR A 117 6.97 -17.54 7.91
C THR A 117 6.20 -17.39 9.23
N VAL A 118 4.95 -16.93 9.21
CA VAL A 118 4.18 -16.70 10.45
C VAL A 118 3.73 -17.98 11.15
N ARG A 119 3.73 -19.12 10.44
CA ARG A 119 3.43 -20.45 11.00
C ARG A 119 4.64 -21.12 11.66
N THR A 120 5.84 -20.63 11.36
CA THR A 120 7.09 -21.27 11.79
C THR A 120 7.83 -20.43 12.81
N PHE A 121 7.67 -19.11 12.73
CA PHE A 121 8.46 -18.17 13.51
C PHE A 121 7.57 -17.18 14.27
N ARG A 122 8.02 -16.82 15.49
CA ARG A 122 7.58 -15.61 16.19
C ARG A 122 8.56 -14.49 15.97
N PHE A 123 8.02 -13.28 15.85
CA PHE A 123 8.75 -12.04 15.66
C PHE A 123 8.54 -11.14 16.87
N ARG A 124 9.63 -10.55 17.36
CA ARG A 124 9.60 -9.50 18.38
C ARG A 124 10.48 -8.35 17.90
N GLU A 125 9.94 -7.14 17.87
CA GLU A 125 10.75 -5.95 17.59
C GLU A 125 11.74 -5.69 18.74
N GLU A 126 12.93 -5.22 18.39
CA GLU A 126 13.99 -4.86 19.34
C GLU A 126 14.62 -3.52 18.91
N TYR A 127 13.78 -2.50 18.78
CA TYR A 127 14.26 -1.14 18.58
C TYR A 127 14.97 -0.62 19.84
N PRO A 128 16.07 0.14 19.69
CA PRO A 128 16.66 0.89 20.81
C PRO A 128 15.62 1.77 21.51
N GLU A 129 15.78 1.99 22.82
CA GLU A 129 14.88 2.85 23.58
C GLU A 129 14.87 4.29 23.03
N ASP A 130 16.05 4.78 22.64
CA ASP A 130 16.31 6.10 22.06
C ASP A 130 16.16 6.16 20.52
N ALA A 131 15.59 5.12 19.90
CA ALA A 131 15.38 5.11 18.47
C ALA A 131 14.49 6.29 18.03
N PRO A 132 14.82 6.97 16.92
CA PRO A 132 14.02 8.09 16.42
C PRO A 132 12.62 7.62 16.03
N GLU A 133 11.64 8.46 16.32
CA GLU A 133 10.24 8.23 15.99
C GLU A 133 9.74 9.30 15.01
N VAL A 134 8.84 8.88 14.11
CA VAL A 134 8.07 9.78 13.26
C VAL A 134 6.61 9.47 13.51
N ASP A 135 5.83 10.48 13.87
CA ASP A 135 4.41 10.35 14.22
C ASP A 135 4.13 9.31 15.33
N GLY A 136 5.09 9.15 16.27
CA GLY A 136 5.01 8.20 17.38
C GLY A 136 5.38 6.76 17.02
N GLU A 137 5.89 6.52 15.81
CA GLU A 137 6.27 5.19 15.33
C GLU A 137 7.79 5.10 15.09
N LYS A 138 8.42 4.06 15.64
CA LYS A 138 9.83 3.72 15.37
C LYS A 138 10.02 3.09 13.99
N MET A 139 8.95 2.54 13.41
CA MET A 139 8.92 1.94 12.08
C MET A 139 8.38 2.92 11.02
N TYR A 140 9.16 3.94 10.69
CA TYR A 140 8.84 4.85 9.59
C TYR A 140 9.57 4.47 8.29
N ALA A 141 8.98 4.80 7.15
CA ALA A 141 9.54 4.49 5.84
C ALA A 141 10.50 5.60 5.36
N THR A 142 11.67 5.20 4.88
CA THR A 142 12.57 6.04 4.07
C THR A 142 12.50 5.60 2.61
N PHE A 143 12.64 6.55 1.69
CA PHE A 143 12.51 6.27 0.27
C PHE A 143 13.87 6.30 -0.42
N HIS A 144 14.37 5.12 -0.78
CA HIS A 144 15.61 4.95 -1.55
C HIS A 144 15.30 4.09 -2.79
N VAL A 145 14.72 4.72 -3.81
CA VAL A 145 14.05 4.08 -4.98
C VAL A 145 12.78 3.32 -4.61
N THR A 146 12.81 2.55 -3.52
CA THR A 146 11.63 1.98 -2.87
C THR A 146 11.56 2.39 -1.41
N ALA A 147 10.35 2.43 -0.86
CA ALA A 147 10.11 2.64 0.56
C ALA A 147 10.62 1.42 1.35
N LYS A 148 11.40 1.68 2.40
CA LYS A 148 11.96 0.68 3.32
C LYS A 148 11.93 1.21 4.75
N PRO A 149 11.86 0.35 5.77
CA PRO A 149 11.96 0.78 7.16
C PRO A 149 13.28 1.49 7.44
N ALA A 150 13.24 2.66 8.07
CA ALA A 150 14.40 3.53 8.27
C ALA A 150 15.55 2.85 9.03
N LEU A 151 15.22 2.03 10.02
CA LEU A 151 16.18 1.36 10.90
C LEU A 151 16.35 -0.13 10.58
N GLY A 152 15.84 -0.60 9.44
CA GLY A 152 15.99 -2.00 9.02
C GLY A 152 15.15 -3.02 9.79
N MET A 153 14.19 -2.59 10.63
CA MET A 153 13.35 -3.43 11.50
C MET A 153 14.17 -4.34 12.43
N PRO A 154 14.94 -3.78 13.39
CA PRO A 154 15.67 -4.60 14.35
C PRO A 154 14.67 -5.45 15.14
N GLY A 155 14.97 -6.74 15.25
CA GLY A 155 14.08 -7.68 15.91
C GLY A 155 14.70 -9.04 16.11
N ARG A 156 14.05 -9.83 16.96
CA ARG A 156 14.39 -11.21 17.26
C ARG A 156 13.39 -12.14 16.60
N VAL A 157 13.92 -13.22 16.03
CA VAL A 157 13.12 -14.30 15.45
C VAL A 157 13.38 -15.57 16.26
N SER A 158 12.32 -16.23 16.70
CA SER A 158 12.37 -17.54 17.35
C SER A 158 11.42 -18.51 16.66
N LEU A 159 11.61 -19.82 16.84
CA LEU A 159 10.62 -20.81 16.41
C LEU A 159 9.33 -20.65 17.22
N GLU A 160 8.19 -20.99 16.60
CA GLU A 160 6.88 -21.05 17.27
C GLU A 160 6.80 -22.15 18.34
#